data_AF-A0A101VSI0-F1
#
_entry.id   AF-A0A101VSI0-F1
#
_cell.length_a   1.000
_cell.length_b   1.000
_cell.length_c   1.000
_cell.angle_alpha   90.00
_cell.angle_beta   90.00
_cell.angle_gamma   90.00
#
_symmetry.space_group_name_H-M   'P 1'
#
loop_
_entity.id
_entity.type
_entity.pdbx_description
1 polymer ?
#
loop_
_entity_poly.entity_id
_entity_poly.type
_entity_poly.pdbx_seq_one_letter_code
_entity_poly.pdbx_strand_id
1 'polypeptide(L)'
;MKRIIAYLLYVLGLLLLVFYAGQYQEEFRVLAGQTFNPLPSILFSSIYPFIVGLYISLPQFINMLRKKGALKVNWVRILIVGIPTLVINSNFILYYLTPLGSNPLFGWIYHGYSLVGVSLIGAACGFTILSSITKEEIRDQYSSNKEIDFSKF
;
A
#
# COMPACT_ATOMS: atom_id res chain seq x y z
N MET A 1 -8.67 -20.70 -20.69
CA MET A 1 -9.96 -20.00 -20.47
C MET A 1 -10.10 -19.39 -19.08
N LYS A 2 -10.29 -20.17 -17.99
CA LYS A 2 -10.59 -19.62 -16.64
C LYS A 2 -9.56 -18.59 -16.09
N ARG A 3 -8.26 -18.80 -16.33
CA ARG A 3 -7.21 -17.84 -15.94
C ARG A 3 -7.30 -16.51 -16.71
N ILE A 4 -7.61 -16.57 -18.00
CA ILE A 4 -7.74 -15.38 -18.85
C ILE A 4 -8.94 -14.54 -18.40
N ILE A 5 -10.08 -15.18 -18.13
CA ILE A 5 -11.28 -14.50 -17.61
C ILE A 5 -10.99 -13.83 -16.25
N ALA A 6 -10.23 -14.51 -15.37
CA ALA A 6 -9.84 -13.93 -14.09
C ALA A 6 -8.96 -12.67 -14.24
N TYR A 7 -7.98 -12.70 -15.15
CA TYR A 7 -7.17 -11.50 -15.44
C TYR A 7 -8.00 -10.39 -16.09
N LEU A 8 -8.94 -10.74 -16.97
CA LEU A 8 -9.80 -9.77 -17.64
C LEU A 8 -10.74 -9.06 -16.65
N LEU A 9 -11.34 -9.82 -15.72
CA LEU A 9 -12.12 -9.27 -14.62
C LEU A 9 -11.28 -8.41 -13.67
N TYR A 10 -10.04 -8.81 -13.41
CA TYR A 10 -9.11 -8.04 -12.57
C TYR A 10 -8.78 -6.69 -13.22
N VAL A 11 -8.41 -6.67 -14.50
CA VAL A 11 -8.13 -5.41 -15.22
C VAL A 11 -9.38 -4.55 -15.33
N LEU A 12 -10.54 -5.14 -15.59
CA LEU A 12 -11.81 -4.42 -15.65
C LEU A 12 -12.19 -3.81 -14.30
N GLY A 13 -11.96 -4.53 -13.21
CA GLY A 13 -12.14 -4.01 -11.85
C GLY A 13 -11.19 -2.85 -11.55
N LEU A 14 -9.92 -2.94 -11.98
CA LEU A 14 -8.95 -1.84 -11.84
C LEU A 14 -9.40 -0.61 -12.64
N LEU A 15 -9.84 -0.79 -13.89
CA LEU A 15 -10.33 0.30 -14.74
C LEU A 15 -11.55 0.99 -14.13
N LEU A 16 -12.53 0.22 -13.62
CA LEU A 16 -13.68 0.77 -12.93
C LEU A 16 -13.25 1.54 -11.67
N LEU A 17 -12.33 0.98 -10.89
CA LEU A 17 -11.82 1.63 -9.68
C LEU A 17 -11.15 2.97 -9.99
N VAL A 18 -10.37 3.07 -11.07
CA VAL A 18 -9.79 4.34 -11.52
C VAL A 18 -10.85 5.29 -12.06
N PHE A 19 -11.80 4.79 -12.85
CA PHE A 19 -12.87 5.59 -13.44
C PHE A 19 -13.75 6.25 -12.37
N TYR A 20 -14.27 5.47 -11.42
CA TYR A 20 -15.08 5.98 -10.32
C TYR A 20 -14.28 6.94 -9.44
N ALA A 21 -13.00 6.66 -9.20
CA ALA A 21 -12.19 7.54 -8.40
C ALA A 21 -11.98 8.92 -9.05
N GLY A 22 -11.82 8.96 -10.37
CA GLY A 22 -11.81 10.23 -11.10
C GLY A 22 -13.11 11.00 -10.89
N GLN A 23 -14.26 10.36 -11.06
CA GLN A 23 -15.57 11.01 -10.86
C GLN A 23 -15.73 11.56 -9.44
N TYR A 24 -15.44 10.75 -8.42
CA TYR A 24 -15.52 11.19 -7.03
C TYR A 24 -14.52 12.31 -6.70
N GLN A 25 -13.31 12.27 -7.26
CA GLN A 25 -12.32 13.32 -7.05
C GLN A 25 -12.80 14.67 -7.59
N GLU A 26 -13.44 14.68 -8.76
CA GLU A 26 -14.04 15.88 -9.35
C GLU A 26 -15.21 16.39 -8.51
N GLU A 27 -16.12 15.50 -8.08
CA GLU A 27 -17.24 15.85 -7.20
C GLU A 27 -16.75 16.46 -5.89
N PHE A 28 -15.78 15.83 -5.22
CA PHE A 28 -15.20 16.37 -3.99
C PHE A 28 -14.46 17.69 -4.20
N ARG A 29 -13.87 17.91 -5.38
CA ARG A 29 -13.25 19.19 -5.73
C ARG A 29 -14.30 20.29 -5.89
N VAL A 30 -15.40 20.01 -6.58
CA VAL A 30 -16.51 20.95 -6.74
C VAL A 30 -17.15 21.27 -5.39
N LEU A 31 -17.41 20.25 -4.58
CA LEU A 31 -17.95 20.41 -3.22
C LEU A 31 -17.01 21.22 -2.32
N ALA A 32 -15.70 21.00 -2.40
CA ALA A 32 -14.72 21.79 -1.66
C ALA A 32 -14.72 23.26 -2.08
N GLY A 33 -14.91 23.55 -3.38
CA GLY A 33 -15.04 24.92 -3.89
C GLY A 33 -16.35 25.61 -3.47
N GLN A 34 -17.43 24.84 -3.29
CA GLN A 34 -18.74 25.37 -2.89
C GLN A 34 -18.87 25.57 -1.38
N THR A 35 -18.35 24.63 -0.59
CA THR A 35 -18.46 24.62 0.87
C THR A 35 -17.28 25.27 1.59
N PHE A 36 -16.26 25.71 0.83
CA PHE A 36 -14.96 26.17 1.33
C PHE A 36 -14.28 25.19 2.29
N ASN A 37 -14.68 23.92 2.28
CA ASN A 37 -14.14 22.89 3.14
C ASN A 37 -13.30 21.90 2.30
N PRO A 38 -11.96 21.96 2.36
CA PRO A 38 -11.09 21.09 1.57
C PRO A 38 -10.96 19.67 2.16
N LEU A 39 -11.46 19.42 3.38
CA LEU A 39 -11.30 18.14 4.08
C LEU A 39 -11.74 16.91 3.26
N PRO A 40 -12.93 16.89 2.62
CA PRO A 40 -13.37 15.72 1.86
C PRO A 40 -12.43 15.38 0.70
N SER A 41 -11.95 16.41 0.00
CA SER A 41 -11.02 16.25 -1.13
C SER A 41 -9.64 15.75 -0.67
N ILE A 42 -9.15 16.26 0.47
CA ILE A 42 -7.88 15.85 1.08
C ILE A 42 -7.93 14.37 1.51
N LEU A 43 -8.99 13.97 2.21
CA LEU A 43 -9.18 12.60 2.66
C LEU A 43 -9.23 11.63 1.48
N PHE A 44 -10.02 11.98 0.45
CA PHE A 44 -10.13 11.16 -0.75
C PHE A 44 -8.78 11.00 -1.45
N SER A 45 -8.04 12.10 -1.64
CA SER A 45 -6.73 12.09 -2.30
C SER A 45 -5.67 11.29 -1.55
N SER A 46 -5.81 11.11 -0.23
CA SER A 46 -4.88 10.33 0.59
C SER A 46 -5.25 8.84 0.65
N ILE A 47 -6.56 8.53 0.72
CA ILE A 47 -7.05 7.16 0.88
C ILE A 47 -7.07 6.42 -0.46
N TYR A 48 -7.43 7.10 -1.55
CA TYR A 48 -7.59 6.46 -2.85
C TYR A 48 -6.30 5.80 -3.38
N PRO A 49 -5.14 6.48 -3.41
CA PRO A 49 -3.91 5.86 -3.92
C PRO A 49 -3.48 4.65 -3.09
N PHE A 50 -3.74 4.68 -1.79
CA PHE A 50 -3.52 3.55 -0.89
C PHE A 50 -4.37 2.33 -1.29
N ILE A 51 -5.66 2.53 -1.58
CA ILE A 51 -6.56 1.47 -2.07
C ILE A 51 -6.07 0.93 -3.42
N VAL A 52 -5.61 1.79 -4.33
CA VAL A 52 -5.04 1.37 -5.62
C VAL A 52 -3.81 0.48 -5.40
N GLY A 53 -2.90 0.88 -4.50
CA GLY A 53 -1.73 0.07 -4.13
C GLY A 53 -2.08 -1.31 -3.58
N LEU A 54 -3.10 -1.38 -2.73
CA LEU A 54 -3.65 -2.64 -2.22
C LEU A 54 -4.23 -3.50 -3.35
N TYR A 55 -4.97 -2.88 -4.29
CA TYR A 55 -5.55 -3.59 -5.42
C TYR A 55 -4.48 -4.17 -6.36
N ILE A 56 -3.39 -3.44 -6.59
CA ILE A 56 -2.26 -3.89 -7.41
C ILE A 56 -1.54 -5.10 -6.78
N SER A 57 -1.43 -5.13 -5.46
CA SER A 57 -0.80 -6.22 -4.72
C SER A 57 -1.73 -7.42 -4.48
N LEU A 58 -3.04 -7.23 -4.64
CA LEU A 58 -4.08 -8.26 -4.49
C LEU A 58 -3.78 -9.59 -5.23
N PRO A 59 -3.40 -9.64 -6.52
CA PRO A 59 -3.12 -10.90 -7.21
C PRO A 59 -1.94 -11.66 -6.59
N GLN A 60 -0.89 -10.95 -6.15
CA GLN A 60 0.25 -11.55 -5.46
C GLN A 60 -0.20 -12.13 -4.12
N PHE A 61 -1.02 -11.38 -3.38
CA PHE A 61 -1.57 -11.80 -2.11
C PHE A 61 -2.46 -13.04 -2.23
N ILE A 62 -3.35 -13.10 -3.24
CA ILE A 62 -4.20 -14.28 -3.51
C ILE A 62 -3.35 -15.50 -3.85
N ASN A 63 -2.32 -15.33 -4.70
CA ASN A 63 -1.42 -16.43 -5.04
C ASN A 63 -0.63 -16.94 -3.83
N MET A 64 -0.26 -16.04 -2.92
CA MET A 64 0.39 -16.39 -1.68
C MET A 64 -0.56 -17.10 -0.70
N LEU A 65 -1.81 -16.65 -0.57
CA LEU A 65 -2.82 -17.31 0.27
C LEU A 65 -3.07 -18.77 -0.17
N ARG A 66 -2.98 -19.04 -1.47
CA ARG A 66 -3.11 -20.38 -2.04
C ARG A 66 -1.95 -21.33 -1.71
N LYS A 67 -0.77 -20.82 -1.35
CA LYS A 67 0.36 -21.67 -0.91
C LYS A 67 0.08 -22.25 0.48
N LYS A 68 0.48 -23.50 0.75
CA LYS A 68 0.40 -24.09 2.10
C LYS A 68 1.57 -23.55 2.95
N GLY A 69 1.32 -23.17 4.19
CA GLY A 69 2.32 -22.61 5.10
C GLY A 69 1.72 -21.60 6.09
N ALA A 70 2.47 -21.31 7.16
CA ALA A 70 2.09 -20.31 8.15
C ALA A 70 2.23 -18.89 7.58
N LEU A 71 1.26 -18.02 7.87
CA LEU A 71 1.35 -16.60 7.53
C LEU A 71 2.36 -15.95 8.48
N LYS A 72 3.43 -15.39 7.93
CA LYS A 72 4.36 -14.53 8.67
C LYS A 72 4.29 -13.13 8.08
N VAL A 73 4.09 -12.15 8.95
CA VAL A 73 4.14 -10.74 8.58
C VAL A 73 5.57 -10.28 8.78
N ASN A 74 6.19 -9.76 7.71
CA ASN A 74 7.50 -9.12 7.84
C ASN A 74 7.30 -7.71 8.43
N TRP A 75 7.23 -7.66 9.76
CA TRP A 75 7.09 -6.42 10.51
C TRP A 75 8.21 -5.42 10.22
N VAL A 76 9.43 -5.89 9.93
CA VAL A 76 10.56 -5.03 9.59
C VAL A 76 10.30 -4.26 8.29
N ARG A 77 9.73 -4.92 7.27
CA ARG A 77 9.39 -4.25 6.00
C ARG A 77 8.27 -3.22 6.18
N ILE A 78 7.26 -3.53 7.00
CA ILE A 78 6.19 -2.58 7.33
C ILE A 78 6.74 -1.39 8.12
N LEU A 79 7.64 -1.61 9.07
CA LEU A 79 8.22 -0.55 9.89
C LEU A 79 9.14 0.37 9.08
N ILE A 80 10.03 -0.21 8.26
CA ILE A 80 11.05 0.54 7.52
C ILE A 80 10.47 1.24 6.30
N VAL A 81 9.53 0.62 5.58
CA VAL A 81 9.00 1.16 4.32
C VAL A 81 7.55 1.63 4.47
N GLY A 82 6.72 0.85 5.18
CA GLY A 82 5.32 1.18 5.38
C GLY A 82 5.12 2.47 6.18
N ILE A 83 5.80 2.63 7.32
CA ILE A 83 5.66 3.85 8.15
C ILE A 83 6.06 5.13 7.41
N PRO A 84 7.26 5.26 6.80
CA PRO A 84 7.62 6.52 6.14
C PRO A 84 6.72 6.83 4.93
N THR A 85 6.31 5.81 4.17
CA THR A 85 5.39 6.02 3.06
C THR A 85 3.98 6.41 3.53
N LEU A 86 3.52 5.87 4.66
CA LEU A 86 2.24 6.24 5.28
C LEU A 86 2.26 7.70 5.76
N VAL A 87 3.36 8.13 6.39
CA VAL A 87 3.54 9.50 6.89
C VAL A 87 3.50 10.50 5.73
N ILE A 88 4.23 10.23 4.64
CA ILE A 88 4.22 11.10 3.46
C ILE A 88 2.84 11.11 2.79
N ASN A 89 2.19 9.95 2.64
CA ASN A 89 0.85 9.87 2.07
C ASN A 89 -0.19 10.63 2.90
N SER A 90 -0.06 10.57 4.22
CA SER A 90 -1.00 11.21 5.16
C SER A 90 -0.63 12.66 5.47
N ASN A 91 0.38 13.22 4.80
CA ASN A 91 0.92 14.54 5.11
C ASN A 91 -0.15 15.66 5.03
N PHE A 92 -1.05 15.60 4.04
CA PHE A 92 -2.14 16.58 3.94
C PHE A 92 -3.12 16.51 5.13
N ILE A 93 -3.39 15.29 5.62
CA ILE A 93 -4.26 15.08 6.79
C ILE A 93 -3.53 15.53 8.06
N LEU A 94 -2.26 15.16 8.23
CA LEU A 94 -1.46 15.54 9.39
C LEU A 94 -1.32 17.06 9.51
N TYR A 95 -1.10 17.74 8.39
CA TYR A 95 -0.97 19.20 8.36
C TYR A 95 -2.27 19.92 8.75
N TYR A 96 -3.41 19.43 8.28
CA TYR A 96 -4.70 20.10 8.48
C TYR A 96 -5.40 19.74 9.81
N LEU A 97 -5.31 18.48 10.24
CA LEU A 97 -6.04 17.97 11.41
C LEU A 97 -5.23 18.04 12.71
N THR A 98 -3.91 18.15 12.64
CA THR A 98 -3.03 17.98 13.80
C THR A 98 -2.17 19.22 14.03
N PRO A 99 -1.98 19.67 15.30
CA PRO A 99 -1.05 20.77 15.59
C PRO A 99 0.42 20.49 15.21
N LEU A 100 0.74 19.23 14.88
CA LEU A 100 2.03 18.85 14.27
C LEU A 100 2.27 19.49 12.89
N GLY A 101 1.23 19.97 12.20
CA GLY A 101 1.39 20.71 10.93
C GLY A 101 2.22 21.98 11.04
N SER A 102 2.34 22.55 12.25
CA SER A 102 3.21 23.70 12.54
C SER A 102 4.72 23.38 12.52
N ASN A 103 5.08 22.09 12.48
CA ASN A 103 6.48 21.69 12.45
C ASN A 103 7.08 21.95 11.06
N PRO A 104 8.23 22.64 10.94
CA PRO A 104 8.82 22.99 9.65
C PRO A 104 9.13 21.78 8.75
N LEU A 105 9.35 20.60 9.34
CA LEU A 105 9.55 19.36 8.58
C LEU A 105 8.31 18.97 7.74
N PHE A 106 7.11 19.03 8.32
CA PHE A 106 5.87 18.67 7.61
C PHE A 106 5.48 19.74 6.59
N GLY A 107 5.74 21.02 6.89
CA GLY A 107 5.59 22.11 5.91
C GLY A 107 6.49 21.95 4.68
N TRP A 108 7.75 21.54 4.89
CA TRP A 108 8.69 21.26 3.81
C TRP A 108 8.27 20.06 2.96
N ILE A 109 7.77 18.98 3.58
CA ILE A 109 7.21 17.82 2.86
C ILE A 109 5.96 18.24 2.07
N TYR A 110 5.09 19.06 2.65
CA TYR A 110 3.88 19.54 1.97
C TYR A 110 4.20 20.36 0.71
N HIS A 111 5.21 21.25 0.78
CA HIS A 111 5.60 22.09 -0.36
C HIS A 111 6.55 21.38 -1.34
N GLY A 112 7.34 20.42 -0.87
CA GLY A 112 8.36 19.73 -1.65
C GLY A 112 7.84 18.60 -2.54
N TYR A 113 6.71 17.99 -2.20
CA TYR A 113 6.11 16.90 -2.98
C TYR A 113 4.91 17.37 -3.79
N SER A 114 4.88 17.02 -5.08
CA SER A 114 3.70 17.21 -5.91
C SER A 114 2.57 16.25 -5.50
N LEU A 115 1.31 16.62 -5.76
CA LEU A 115 0.13 15.77 -5.53
C LEU A 115 0.27 14.38 -6.19
N VAL A 116 0.91 14.32 -7.36
CA VAL A 116 1.20 13.07 -8.08
C VAL A 116 2.23 12.23 -7.31
N GLY A 117 3.28 12.86 -6.80
CA GLY A 117 4.31 12.17 -6.01
C GLY A 117 3.74 11.55 -4.73
N VAL A 118 2.89 12.29 -4.01
CA VAL A 118 2.20 11.77 -2.81
C VAL A 118 1.29 10.60 -3.15
N SER A 119 0.56 10.67 -4.27
CA SER A 119 -0.27 9.56 -4.75
C SER A 119 0.55 8.30 -5.06
N LEU A 120 1.71 8.43 -5.72
CA LEU A 120 2.58 7.28 -6.01
C LEU A 120 3.14 6.66 -4.72
N ILE A 121 3.49 7.48 -3.73
CA ILE A 121 3.96 7.03 -2.42
C ILE A 121 2.84 6.34 -1.64
N GLY A 122 1.61 6.85 -1.73
CA GLY A 122 0.42 6.19 -1.18
C GLY A 122 0.16 4.81 -1.79
N ALA A 123 0.26 4.70 -3.12
CA ALA A 123 0.17 3.42 -3.82
C ALA A 123 1.31 2.47 -3.43
N ALA A 124 2.53 2.97 -3.30
CA ALA A 124 3.66 2.19 -2.81
C ALA A 124 3.44 1.72 -1.37
N CYS A 125 2.82 2.53 -0.50
CA CYS A 125 2.46 2.16 0.86
C CYS A 125 1.46 0.99 0.88
N GLY A 126 0.35 1.13 0.15
CA GLY A 126 -0.67 0.08 0.03
C GLY A 126 -0.09 -1.22 -0.53
N PHE A 127 0.74 -1.12 -1.57
CA PHE A 127 1.45 -2.26 -2.14
C PHE A 127 2.37 -2.93 -1.11
N THR A 128 3.16 -2.13 -0.38
CA THR A 128 4.14 -2.62 0.59
C THR A 128 3.47 -3.35 1.74
N ILE A 129 2.33 -2.87 2.25
CA ILE A 129 1.61 -3.53 3.35
C ILE A 129 1.19 -4.94 2.93
N LEU A 130 0.56 -5.08 1.78
CA LEU A 130 0.07 -6.39 1.33
C LEU A 130 1.22 -7.31 0.90
N SER A 131 2.28 -6.74 0.31
CA SER A 131 3.50 -7.46 -0.09
C SER A 131 4.38 -7.87 1.10
N SER A 132 4.21 -7.24 2.28
CA SER A 132 4.96 -7.59 3.50
C SER A 132 4.42 -8.84 4.18
N ILE A 133 3.21 -9.26 3.84
CA ILE A 133 2.69 -10.55 4.25
C ILE A 133 3.43 -11.58 3.40
N THR A 134 4.05 -12.57 4.02
CA THR A 134 4.76 -13.66 3.33
C THR A 134 4.36 -14.98 3.97
N LYS A 135 4.29 -16.06 3.20
CA LYS A 135 4.28 -17.40 3.77
C LYS A 135 5.71 -17.90 3.79
N GLU A 136 6.23 -18.23 4.97
CA GLU A 136 7.41 -19.08 5.03
C GLU A 136 7.00 -20.44 4.46
N GLU A 137 7.62 -20.80 3.35
CA GLU A 137 7.67 -22.20 2.94
C GLU A 137 8.33 -22.93 4.12
N ILE A 138 7.67 -23.97 4.63
CA ILE A 138 8.31 -24.92 5.54
C ILE A 138 9.41 -25.56 4.68
N ARG A 139 10.58 -24.92 4.59
CA ARG A 139 11.81 -25.60 4.23
C ARG A 139 12.00 -26.58 5.36
N ASP A 140 11.71 -27.84 5.07
CA ASP A 140 12.01 -28.95 5.94
C ASP A 140 13.40 -28.71 6.54
N GLN A 141 13.46 -28.66 7.87
CA GLN A 141 14.70 -28.61 8.64
C GLN A 141 15.57 -29.87 8.45
N TYR A 142 15.38 -30.64 7.38
CA TYR A 142 16.04 -31.92 7.11
C TYR A 142 17.45 -31.78 6.53
N SER A 143 17.90 -30.58 6.13
CA SER A 143 19.28 -30.38 5.64
C SER A 143 20.27 -29.94 6.71
N SER A 144 19.86 -29.75 7.97
CA SER A 144 20.77 -29.40 9.08
C SER A 144 21.16 -30.59 9.96
N ASN A 145 20.83 -31.83 9.57
CA ASN A 145 21.08 -33.01 10.41
C ASN A 145 21.65 -34.22 9.65
N LYS A 146 22.44 -34.01 8.59
CA LYS A 146 23.06 -35.15 7.87
C LYS A 146 24.50 -35.01 7.38
N GLU A 147 25.20 -33.94 7.70
CA GLU A 147 26.67 -33.88 7.56
C GLU A 147 27.14 -33.04 8.75
N ILE A 148 27.62 -33.64 9.85
CA ILE A 148 28.98 -34.15 10.01
C ILE A 148 28.99 -34.97 11.30
N ASP A 149 29.37 -36.25 11.25
CA ASP A 149 30.51 -36.79 12.02
C ASP A 149 30.63 -38.31 11.80
N PHE A 150 31.68 -38.75 11.10
CA PHE A 150 32.24 -40.11 11.20
C PHE A 150 33.74 -40.20 10.82
N SER A 151 34.41 -39.10 10.45
CA SER A 151 35.85 -39.12 10.13
C SER A 151 36.76 -38.78 11.32
N LYS A 152 36.22 -38.85 12.55
CA LYS A 152 37.00 -38.79 13.79
C LYS A 152 37.20 -40.17 14.44
N PHE A 153 36.87 -41.24 13.74
CA PHE A 153 37.40 -42.58 13.97
C PHE A 153 38.73 -42.76 13.24
#